data_AF-A0A7C2VHY9-F1
#
_entry.id   AF-A0A7C2VHY9-F1
#
_cell.length_a   1.000
_cell.length_b   1.000
_cell.length_c   1.000
_cell.angle_alpha   90.00
_cell.angle_beta   90.00
_cell.angle_gamma   90.00
#
_symmetry.space_group_name_H-M   'P 1'
#
loop_
_entity.id
_entity.type
_entity.pdbx_description
1 polymer ?
#
loop_
_entity_poly.entity_id
_entity_poly.type
_entity_poly.pdbx_seq_one_letter_code
_entity_poly.pdbx_strand_id
1 'polypeptide(L)'
;MNEEKVNLFIYGSLREPAIFKSVSGLSFTLKPAQVNSETLLAEPALLPYYRKLSPDNVYFYAVANSSSKIEGFLIHDVPARAMAEIDRYEGKRYDRETVQVNTANGPIEARAYLATHESMKKHFGDRFHVNLIHELWLRKRIEKFIKKRTRPGERTADAELERQADRELLATTERDLVISHYGSDAVSDYYLEHELDRPRPSIKHLYNEPKARAFIKNYLALVIKQVLLNQLEEKIQSRYRFELEHMRTSERYFKRSVSMLMALQMINANSSAVDLIIKECLETMPYGKYDLIDYVKYAIRASRSIFDTRVAQAHLNRIRSNFQPGLLPLGAELELSNLGSSTVEPQRSAKKRIDPIYDGFRYFHDFRLDVLSWKLGGYIDDHSGS
;
A
#
# COMPACT_ATOMS: atom_id res chain seq x y z
N MET A 1 14.46 -25.38 49.36
CA MET A 1 13.26 -24.93 48.62
C MET A 1 13.55 -25.16 47.15
N ASN A 2 12.80 -26.03 46.47
CA ASN A 2 12.90 -26.16 45.02
C ASN A 2 12.37 -24.86 44.42
N GLU A 3 13.27 -24.09 43.78
CA GLU A 3 12.90 -22.90 43.01
C GLU A 3 11.98 -23.34 41.88
N GLU A 4 10.85 -22.66 41.69
CA GLU A 4 9.93 -22.95 40.60
C GLU A 4 10.64 -22.71 39.26
N LYS A 5 10.58 -23.71 38.38
CA LYS A 5 11.23 -23.70 37.07
C LYS A 5 10.18 -23.72 35.98
N VAL A 6 10.40 -22.96 34.93
CA VAL A 6 9.49 -22.86 33.79
C VAL A 6 10.24 -23.02 32.48
N ASN A 7 9.54 -23.47 31.45
CA ASN A 7 10.08 -23.49 30.10
C ASN A 7 9.87 -22.12 29.43
N LEU A 8 10.85 -21.65 28.68
CA LEU A 8 10.81 -20.36 27.99
C LEU A 8 11.07 -20.55 26.49
N PHE A 9 10.14 -20.10 25.65
CA PHE A 9 10.34 -20.05 24.21
C PHE A 9 10.91 -18.71 23.78
N ILE A 10 12.05 -18.75 23.08
CA ILE A 10 12.76 -17.57 22.58
C ILE A 10 12.85 -17.59 21.06
N TYR A 11 12.54 -16.45 20.43
CA TYR A 11 12.48 -16.32 18.98
C TYR A 11 13.12 -15.04 18.41
N GLY A 12 13.55 -14.13 19.30
CA GLY A 12 14.15 -12.83 18.97
C GLY A 12 15.63 -12.73 19.41
N SER A 13 16.00 -11.60 20.03
CA SER A 13 17.36 -11.29 20.50
C SER A 13 17.92 -12.31 21.50
N LEU A 14 17.07 -12.83 22.39
CA LEU A 14 17.45 -13.84 23.38
C LEU A 14 17.96 -15.16 22.77
N ARG A 15 17.79 -15.38 21.46
CA ARG A 15 18.37 -16.54 20.74
C ARG A 15 19.90 -16.50 20.69
N GLU A 16 20.52 -15.38 21.00
CA GLU A 16 21.96 -15.30 21.13
C GLU A 16 22.38 -15.62 22.57
N PRO A 17 23.16 -16.69 22.83
CA PRO A 17 23.53 -17.10 24.20
C PRO A 17 24.21 -16.00 25.01
N ALA A 18 24.99 -15.11 24.37
CA ALA A 18 25.65 -13.99 25.02
C ALA A 18 24.64 -12.96 25.55
N ILE A 19 23.58 -12.66 24.78
CA ILE A 19 22.51 -11.76 25.19
C ILE A 19 21.69 -12.41 26.30
N PHE A 20 21.34 -13.70 26.15
CA PHE A 20 20.62 -14.45 27.18
C PHE A 20 21.38 -14.47 28.51
N LYS A 21 22.71 -14.67 28.49
CA LYS A 21 23.57 -14.62 29.68
C LYS A 21 23.64 -13.24 30.29
N SER A 22 23.74 -12.19 29.48
CA SER A 22 23.75 -10.81 29.97
C SER A 22 22.45 -10.44 30.68
N VAL A 23 21.31 -10.91 30.18
CA VAL A 23 19.98 -10.61 30.74
C VAL A 23 19.62 -11.49 31.94
N SER A 24 19.82 -12.80 31.83
CA SER A 24 19.32 -13.78 32.82
C SER A 24 20.38 -14.25 33.82
N GLY A 25 21.66 -13.97 33.57
CA GLY A 25 22.80 -14.54 34.28
C GLY A 25 23.12 -16.00 33.90
N LEU A 26 22.33 -16.63 33.01
CA LEU A 26 22.48 -18.02 32.59
C LEU A 26 22.75 -18.11 31.09
N SER A 27 23.52 -19.10 30.64
CA SER A 27 23.69 -19.42 29.22
C SER A 27 22.77 -20.59 28.82
N PHE A 28 22.74 -20.95 27.55
CA PHE A 28 22.10 -22.18 27.08
C PHE A 28 22.93 -22.92 26.04
N THR A 29 22.68 -24.22 25.89
CA THR A 29 23.33 -25.10 24.90
C THR A 29 22.32 -26.06 24.26
N LEU A 30 22.60 -26.47 23.03
CA LEU A 30 21.84 -27.53 22.34
C LEU A 30 22.33 -28.94 22.71
N LYS A 31 23.45 -29.06 23.43
CA LYS A 31 24.10 -30.34 23.76
C LYS A 31 23.80 -30.72 25.21
N PRO A 32 23.00 -31.77 25.48
CA PRO A 32 22.68 -32.19 26.85
C PRO A 32 23.90 -32.43 27.75
N ALA A 33 25.01 -32.92 27.17
CA ALA A 33 26.25 -33.18 27.91
C ALA A 33 26.95 -31.91 28.44
N GLN A 34 26.56 -30.72 28.00
CA GLN A 34 27.16 -29.44 28.41
C GLN A 34 26.28 -28.66 29.41
N VAL A 35 25.17 -29.25 29.86
CA VAL A 35 24.28 -28.65 30.85
C VAL A 35 24.96 -28.66 32.22
N ASN A 36 24.93 -27.52 32.90
CA ASN A 36 25.49 -27.35 34.24
C ASN A 36 24.68 -26.29 35.02
N SER A 37 25.14 -25.91 36.22
CA SER A 37 24.44 -24.92 37.06
C SER A 37 24.28 -23.53 36.43
N GLU A 38 25.07 -23.20 35.40
CA GLU A 38 25.06 -21.90 34.72
C GLU A 38 24.58 -21.98 33.26
N THR A 39 24.37 -23.19 32.73
CA THR A 39 24.07 -23.43 31.31
C THR A 39 22.87 -24.37 31.17
N LEU A 40 21.77 -23.83 30.64
CA LEU A 40 20.50 -24.53 30.46
C LEU A 40 20.45 -25.33 29.14
N LEU A 41 19.57 -26.32 29.08
CA LEU A 41 19.29 -27.05 27.85
C LEU A 41 18.33 -26.24 26.98
N ALA A 42 18.70 -26.07 25.71
CA ALA A 42 17.85 -25.56 24.66
C ALA A 42 17.54 -26.65 23.64
N GLU A 43 16.33 -26.67 23.11
CA GLU A 43 16.01 -27.47 21.93
C GLU A 43 15.29 -26.63 20.85
N PRO A 44 15.43 -26.96 19.56
CA PRO A 44 14.65 -26.32 18.51
C PRO A 44 13.15 -26.55 18.73
N ALA A 45 12.38 -25.48 18.63
CA ALA A 45 10.94 -25.52 18.80
C ALA A 45 10.21 -24.61 17.81
N LEU A 46 8.95 -24.93 17.54
CA LEU A 46 8.07 -24.17 16.66
C LEU A 46 6.88 -23.64 17.45
N LEU A 47 6.63 -22.34 17.39
CA LEU A 47 5.42 -21.73 17.92
C LEU A 47 4.37 -21.61 16.79
N PRO A 48 3.31 -22.46 16.76
CA PRO A 48 2.27 -22.41 15.75
C PRO A 48 1.30 -21.24 16.00
N TYR A 49 0.62 -20.79 14.94
CA TYR A 49 -0.39 -19.72 14.98
C TYR A 49 0.14 -18.32 15.31
N TYR A 50 1.45 -18.12 15.15
CA TYR A 50 2.10 -16.83 15.31
C TYR A 50 3.00 -16.52 14.12
N ARG A 51 3.17 -15.23 13.84
CA ARG A 51 4.10 -14.70 12.84
C ARG A 51 5.07 -13.74 13.50
N LYS A 52 6.35 -13.83 13.11
CA LYS A 52 7.41 -12.93 13.56
C LYS A 52 7.42 -11.65 12.70
N LEU A 53 7.44 -10.48 13.34
CA LEU A 53 7.46 -9.15 12.71
C LEU A 53 8.58 -8.28 13.31
N SER A 54 9.14 -7.35 12.54
CA SER A 54 10.10 -6.36 13.06
C SER A 54 9.82 -4.97 12.45
N PRO A 55 8.87 -4.20 12.99
CA PRO A 55 8.52 -2.86 12.48
C PRO A 55 9.66 -1.85 12.58
N ASP A 56 10.56 -2.02 13.54
CA ASP A 56 11.64 -1.09 13.86
C ASP A 56 13.01 -1.57 13.37
N ASN A 57 13.12 -2.77 12.78
CA ASN A 57 14.36 -3.46 12.44
C ASN A 57 15.34 -3.65 13.61
N VAL A 58 14.86 -3.52 14.86
CA VAL A 58 15.66 -3.71 16.07
C VAL A 58 15.11 -4.87 16.89
N TYR A 59 13.80 -5.04 16.95
CA TYR A 59 13.14 -6.04 17.78
C TYR A 59 12.19 -6.92 16.99
N PHE A 60 12.01 -8.16 17.44
CA PHE A 60 11.11 -9.14 16.81
C PHE A 60 9.89 -9.39 17.68
N TYR A 61 8.70 -9.21 17.10
CA TYR A 61 7.41 -9.36 17.76
C TYR A 61 6.64 -10.56 17.20
N ALA A 62 6.17 -11.44 18.08
CA ALA A 62 5.25 -12.52 17.74
C ALA A 62 3.81 -12.01 17.81
N VAL A 63 3.10 -12.07 16.68
CA VAL A 63 1.70 -11.64 16.55
C VAL A 63 0.87 -12.80 16.02
N ALA A 64 -0.34 -12.97 16.57
CA ALA A 64 -1.24 -14.06 16.21
C ALA A 64 -1.55 -14.09 14.69
N ASN A 65 -1.38 -15.25 14.07
CA ASN A 65 -1.66 -15.50 12.66
C ASN A 65 -1.89 -17.01 12.43
N SER A 66 -3.12 -17.38 12.06
CA SER A 66 -3.57 -18.78 12.00
C SER A 66 -2.84 -19.66 10.97
N SER A 67 -2.16 -19.09 9.98
CA SER A 67 -1.48 -19.82 8.91
C SER A 67 0.05 -19.81 9.03
N SER A 68 0.60 -19.24 10.09
CA SER A 68 2.05 -19.05 10.26
C SER A 68 2.61 -19.82 11.47
N LYS A 69 3.94 -19.95 11.48
CA LYS A 69 4.71 -20.51 12.59
C LYS A 69 6.00 -19.70 12.79
N ILE A 70 6.51 -19.68 14.03
CA ILE A 70 7.79 -19.06 14.37
C ILE A 70 8.77 -20.14 14.81
N GLU A 71 9.96 -20.13 14.23
CA GLU A 71 11.07 -20.99 14.65
C GLU A 71 11.89 -20.30 15.74
N GLY A 72 12.20 -21.06 16.80
CA GLY A 72 12.94 -20.56 17.94
C GLY A 72 13.58 -21.69 18.74
N PHE A 73 13.96 -21.38 19.97
CA PHE A 73 14.45 -22.35 20.93
C PHE A 73 13.54 -22.40 22.15
N LEU A 74 13.28 -23.62 22.63
CA LEU A 74 12.71 -23.85 23.94
C LEU A 74 13.85 -24.04 24.93
N ILE A 75 13.97 -23.13 25.89
CA ILE A 75 14.89 -23.23 27.01
C ILE A 75 14.17 -23.92 28.15
N HIS A 76 14.69 -25.06 28.57
CA HIS A 76 14.12 -25.85 29.66
C HIS A 76 14.56 -25.31 31.02
N ASP A 77 13.70 -25.50 32.01
CA ASP A 77 14.06 -25.37 33.43
C ASP A 77 14.61 -24.00 33.85
N VAL A 78 14.09 -22.91 33.25
CA VAL A 78 14.47 -21.55 33.60
C VAL A 78 13.99 -21.22 35.02
N PRO A 79 14.89 -20.86 35.95
CA PRO A 79 14.50 -20.57 37.34
C PRO A 79 13.76 -19.24 37.46
N ALA A 80 12.88 -19.13 38.46
CA ALA A 80 12.09 -17.93 38.72
C ALA A 80 12.93 -16.64 38.80
N ARG A 81 14.12 -16.67 39.42
CA ARG A 81 15.03 -15.51 39.46
C ARG A 81 15.45 -15.01 38.07
N ALA A 82 15.72 -15.93 37.14
CA ALA A 82 16.13 -15.58 35.79
C ALA A 82 14.94 -15.02 35.00
N MET A 83 13.76 -15.61 35.19
CA MET A 83 12.52 -15.10 34.59
C MET A 83 12.20 -13.66 35.03
N ALA A 84 12.43 -13.31 36.29
CA ALA A 84 12.20 -11.95 36.78
C ALA A 84 13.10 -10.90 36.11
N GLU A 85 14.36 -11.23 35.80
CA GLU A 85 15.25 -10.33 35.07
C GLU A 85 14.85 -10.23 33.59
N ILE A 86 14.44 -11.34 32.97
CA ILE A 86 13.93 -11.33 31.60
C ILE A 86 12.63 -10.49 31.52
N ASP A 87 11.74 -10.56 32.52
CA ASP A 87 10.55 -9.72 32.61
C ASP A 87 10.91 -8.23 32.68
N ARG A 88 11.98 -7.84 33.39
CA ARG A 88 12.43 -6.44 33.42
C ARG A 88 12.97 -5.97 32.07
N TYR A 89 13.61 -6.87 31.33
CA TYR A 89 14.18 -6.57 30.01
C TYR A 89 13.09 -6.47 28.92
N GLU A 90 12.18 -7.46 28.85
CA GLU A 90 11.15 -7.56 27.79
C GLU A 90 9.82 -6.88 28.15
N GLY A 91 9.46 -6.79 29.44
CA GLY A 91 8.12 -6.42 29.93
C GLY A 91 7.70 -4.97 29.67
N LYS A 92 8.55 -4.16 29.03
CA LYS A 92 8.16 -2.83 28.52
C LYS A 92 7.49 -2.88 27.15
N ARG A 93 7.75 -3.92 26.36
CA ARG A 93 7.35 -4.01 24.94
C ARG A 93 6.54 -5.26 24.60
N TYR A 94 6.54 -6.24 25.49
CA TYR A 94 5.89 -7.53 25.28
C TYR A 94 5.06 -7.93 26.49
N ASP A 95 4.01 -8.68 26.20
CA ASP A 95 3.18 -9.34 27.20
C ASP A 95 3.63 -10.79 27.33
N ARG A 96 3.89 -11.25 28.56
CA ARG A 96 4.27 -12.64 28.80
C ARG A 96 3.03 -13.52 28.85
N GLU A 97 2.96 -14.49 27.95
CA GLU A 97 1.84 -15.44 27.87
C GLU A 97 2.34 -16.88 27.94
N THR A 98 1.41 -17.78 28.25
CA THR A 98 1.64 -19.23 28.15
C THR A 98 1.23 -19.69 26.76
N VAL A 99 2.13 -20.38 26.07
CA VAL A 99 1.95 -20.88 24.72
C VAL A 99 2.28 -22.37 24.63
N GLN A 100 1.70 -23.04 23.64
CA GLN A 100 2.06 -24.41 23.27
C GLN A 100 3.04 -24.36 22.10
N VAL A 101 4.23 -24.93 22.28
CA VAL A 101 5.27 -25.02 21.25
C VAL A 101 5.50 -26.46 20.84
N ASN A 102 5.72 -26.71 19.56
CA ASN A 102 5.98 -28.04 19.04
C ASN A 102 7.49 -28.29 19.01
N THR A 103 7.95 -29.32 19.72
CA THR A 103 9.33 -29.82 19.66
C THR A 103 9.37 -31.14 18.92
N ALA A 104 10.55 -31.73 18.77
CA ALA A 104 10.69 -33.05 18.15
C ALA A 104 9.93 -34.16 18.92
N ASN A 105 9.71 -33.96 20.21
CA ASN A 105 9.07 -34.94 21.10
C ASN A 105 7.57 -34.66 21.32
N GLY A 106 7.02 -33.63 20.68
CA GLY A 106 5.61 -33.25 20.79
C GLY A 106 5.38 -31.82 21.31
N PRO A 107 4.12 -31.45 21.57
CA PRO A 107 3.77 -30.14 22.11
C PRO A 107 4.19 -30.02 23.58
N ILE A 108 4.83 -28.91 23.92
CA ILE A 108 5.26 -28.56 25.28
C ILE A 108 4.75 -27.17 25.62
N GLU A 109 4.27 -27.01 26.85
CA GLU A 109 3.88 -25.71 27.39
C GLU A 109 5.12 -24.87 27.75
N ALA A 110 5.14 -23.62 27.29
CA ALA A 110 6.22 -22.69 27.54
C ALA A 110 5.68 -21.27 27.77
N ARG A 111 6.46 -20.43 28.45
CA ARG A 111 6.24 -18.99 28.47
C ARG A 111 6.85 -18.37 27.22
N ALA A 112 6.20 -17.37 26.64
CA ALA A 112 6.75 -16.57 25.55
C ALA A 112 6.35 -15.11 25.73
N TYR A 113 7.21 -14.20 25.26
CA TYR A 113 6.92 -12.78 25.19
C TYR A 113 6.26 -12.49 23.85
N LEU A 114 4.98 -12.09 23.85
CA LEU A 114 4.18 -11.85 22.65
C LEU A 114 3.83 -10.38 22.52
N ALA A 115 3.35 -9.98 21.34
CA ALA A 115 2.80 -8.65 21.13
C ALA A 115 1.36 -8.74 20.63
N THR A 116 0.46 -8.00 21.29
CA THR A 116 -0.92 -7.87 20.85
C THR A 116 -1.03 -6.84 19.71
N HIS A 117 -2.06 -6.97 18.87
CA HIS A 117 -2.32 -5.97 17.83
C HIS A 117 -2.53 -4.57 18.42
N GLU A 118 -3.16 -4.47 19.60
CA GLU A 118 -3.38 -3.20 20.29
C GLU A 118 -2.08 -2.57 20.80
N SER A 119 -1.17 -3.36 21.38
CA SER A 119 0.12 -2.84 21.84
C SER A 119 1.00 -2.40 20.66
N MET A 120 0.98 -3.14 19.55
CA MET A 120 1.69 -2.78 18.32
C MET A 120 1.16 -1.49 17.69
N LYS A 121 -0.16 -1.29 17.66
CA LYS A 121 -0.79 -0.04 17.17
C LYS A 121 -0.36 1.15 18.01
N LYS A 122 -0.36 1.02 19.35
CA LYS A 122 0.02 2.09 20.28
C LYS A 122 1.48 2.53 20.09
N HIS A 123 2.38 1.58 19.82
CA HIS A 123 3.82 1.85 19.75
C HIS A 123 4.32 2.19 18.34
N PHE A 124 3.75 1.58 17.29
CA PHE A 124 4.31 1.64 15.93
C PHE A 124 3.37 2.22 14.88
N GLY A 125 2.10 2.54 15.22
CA GLY A 125 1.09 2.89 14.23
C GLY A 125 0.96 1.78 13.19
N ASP A 126 1.02 2.10 11.90
CA ASP A 126 0.84 1.12 10.80
C ASP A 126 2.14 0.41 10.35
N ARG A 127 3.31 0.72 10.96
CA ARG A 127 4.63 0.29 10.45
C ARG A 127 4.94 -1.21 10.61
N PHE A 128 4.04 -2.01 11.20
CA PHE A 128 4.27 -3.43 11.49
C PHE A 128 3.81 -4.41 10.39
N HIS A 129 3.23 -3.92 9.29
CA HIS A 129 2.92 -4.75 8.13
C HIS A 129 4.17 -4.90 7.24
N VAL A 130 4.78 -6.09 7.19
CA VAL A 130 6.00 -6.39 6.38
C VAL A 130 5.84 -5.98 4.90
N ASN A 131 4.66 -6.21 4.33
CA ASN A 131 4.37 -5.82 2.96
C ASN A 131 4.41 -4.29 2.77
N LEU A 132 4.02 -3.51 3.77
CA LEU A 132 4.12 -2.06 3.75
C LEU A 132 5.57 -1.59 3.82
N ILE A 133 6.45 -2.25 4.59
CA ILE A 133 7.87 -1.85 4.71
C ILE A 133 8.58 -1.96 3.36
N HIS A 134 8.41 -3.08 2.65
CA HIS A 134 9.02 -3.30 1.33
C HIS A 134 8.46 -2.33 0.28
N GLU A 135 7.14 -2.11 0.28
CA GLU A 135 6.49 -1.11 -0.57
C GLU A 135 7.02 0.30 -0.28
N LEU A 136 7.13 0.69 1.00
CA LEU A 136 7.66 1.99 1.40
C LEU A 136 9.12 2.17 0.98
N TRP A 137 9.94 1.12 1.04
CA TRP A 137 11.32 1.17 0.60
C TRP A 137 11.43 1.36 -0.92
N LEU A 138 10.65 0.61 -1.70
CA LEU A 138 10.57 0.79 -3.14
C LEU A 138 10.09 2.20 -3.51
N ARG A 139 9.03 2.69 -2.85
CA ARG A 139 8.52 4.07 -3.06
C ARG A 139 9.57 5.13 -2.74
N LYS A 140 10.37 4.96 -1.69
CA LYS A 140 11.50 5.86 -1.38
C LYS A 140 12.58 5.83 -2.46
N ARG A 141 12.86 4.67 -3.06
CA ARG A 141 13.81 4.55 -4.18
C ARG A 141 13.30 5.26 -5.43
N ILE A 142 12.02 5.06 -5.78
CA ILE A 142 11.35 5.77 -6.88
C ILE A 142 11.40 7.28 -6.64
N GLU A 143 11.08 7.74 -5.43
CA GLU A 143 11.14 9.16 -5.08
C GLU A 143 12.57 9.74 -5.23
N LYS A 144 13.59 8.99 -4.83
CA LYS A 144 15.00 9.37 -4.99
C LYS A 144 15.38 9.48 -6.47
N PHE A 145 14.92 8.55 -7.31
CA PHE A 145 15.13 8.60 -8.74
C PHE A 145 14.50 9.86 -9.35
N ILE A 146 13.21 10.11 -9.07
CA ILE A 146 12.49 11.27 -9.60
C ILE A 146 13.14 12.58 -9.12
N LYS A 147 13.62 12.66 -7.87
CA LYS A 147 14.36 13.83 -7.37
C LYS A 147 15.68 14.10 -8.09
N LYS A 148 16.36 13.05 -8.57
CA LYS A 148 17.59 13.19 -9.37
C LYS A 148 17.28 13.64 -10.79
N ARG A 149 16.18 13.14 -11.38
CA ARG A 149 15.81 13.39 -12.78
C ARG A 149 15.12 14.74 -12.96
N THR A 150 14.16 15.07 -12.11
CA THR A 150 13.29 16.24 -12.24
C THR A 150 13.78 17.36 -11.33
N ARG A 151 14.39 18.37 -11.97
CA ARG A 151 14.92 19.60 -11.34
C ARG A 151 15.86 19.27 -10.17
N PRO A 152 17.03 18.67 -10.45
CA PRO A 152 17.95 18.23 -9.41
C PRO A 152 18.43 19.40 -8.55
N GLY A 153 18.49 19.19 -7.23
CA GLY A 153 18.93 20.20 -6.26
C GLY A 153 17.89 21.27 -5.91
N GLU A 154 16.83 21.43 -6.71
CA GLU A 154 15.82 22.44 -6.44
C GLU A 154 14.83 22.01 -5.35
N ARG A 155 14.48 22.93 -4.45
CA ARG A 155 13.58 22.68 -3.30
C ARG A 155 12.33 23.56 -3.29
N THR A 156 12.02 24.20 -4.42
CA THR A 156 10.82 25.05 -4.55
C THR A 156 9.54 24.20 -4.51
N ALA A 157 8.43 24.81 -4.10
CA ALA A 157 7.12 24.14 -4.08
C ALA A 157 6.68 23.69 -5.49
N ASP A 158 7.05 24.46 -6.51
CA ASP A 158 6.77 24.12 -7.91
C ASP A 158 7.57 22.90 -8.39
N ALA A 159 8.85 22.80 -8.06
CA ALA A 159 9.66 21.62 -8.36
C ALA A 159 9.11 20.36 -7.68
N GLU A 160 8.63 20.48 -6.45
CA GLU A 160 8.00 19.35 -5.75
C GLU A 160 6.66 18.94 -6.38
N LEU A 161 5.85 19.90 -6.83
CA LEU A 161 4.63 19.59 -7.59
C LEU A 161 4.95 18.89 -8.92
N GLU A 162 6.00 19.33 -9.61
CA GLU A 162 6.43 18.71 -10.87
C GLU A 162 6.91 17.27 -10.67
N ARG A 163 7.65 16.98 -9.60
CA ARG A 163 8.04 15.60 -9.23
C ARG A 163 6.83 14.72 -8.93
N GLN A 164 5.83 15.25 -8.23
CA GLN A 164 4.59 14.53 -7.96
C GLN A 164 3.81 14.26 -9.24
N ALA A 165 3.76 15.24 -10.15
CA ALA A 165 3.11 15.09 -11.44
C ALA A 165 3.82 14.08 -12.36
N ASP A 166 5.15 14.07 -12.39
CA ASP A 166 5.93 13.04 -13.10
C ASP A 166 5.63 11.64 -12.55
N ARG A 167 5.56 11.50 -11.22
CA ARG A 167 5.19 10.24 -10.58
C ARG A 167 3.77 9.78 -10.95
N GLU A 168 2.81 10.71 -10.97
CA GLU A 168 1.43 10.43 -11.35
C GLU A 168 1.33 9.90 -12.80
N LEU A 169 2.13 10.46 -13.71
CA LEU A 169 2.24 10.02 -15.10
C LEU A 169 3.03 8.72 -15.29
N LEU A 170 3.62 8.18 -14.22
CA LEU A 170 4.33 6.89 -14.17
C LEU A 170 3.61 5.88 -13.26
N ALA A 171 2.36 6.15 -12.85
CA ALA A 171 1.73 5.41 -11.77
C ALA A 171 1.50 3.92 -12.08
N THR A 172 1.25 3.55 -13.34
CA THR A 172 1.17 2.14 -13.77
C THR A 172 2.51 1.44 -13.67
N THR A 173 3.59 2.08 -14.11
CA THR A 173 4.96 1.56 -13.96
C THR A 173 5.32 1.37 -12.49
N GLU A 174 5.00 2.35 -11.62
CA GLU A 174 5.20 2.19 -10.18
C GLU A 174 4.38 1.03 -9.59
N ARG A 175 3.10 0.90 -9.98
CA ARG A 175 2.26 -0.23 -9.57
C ARG A 175 2.87 -1.56 -9.97
N ASP A 176 3.31 -1.69 -11.22
CA ASP A 176 3.84 -2.93 -11.77
C ASP A 176 5.16 -3.29 -11.09
N LEU A 177 6.03 -2.31 -10.82
CA LEU A 177 7.24 -2.50 -10.01
C LEU A 177 6.92 -2.99 -8.59
N VAL A 178 5.89 -2.45 -7.95
CA VAL A 178 5.44 -2.89 -6.62
C VAL A 178 4.92 -4.33 -6.67
N ILE A 179 4.09 -4.67 -7.66
CA ILE A 179 3.53 -6.03 -7.82
C ILE A 179 4.67 -7.03 -8.07
N SER A 180 5.59 -6.73 -8.99
CA SER A 180 6.74 -7.59 -9.30
C SER A 180 7.63 -7.80 -8.08
N HIS A 181 7.86 -6.77 -7.27
CA HIS A 181 8.64 -6.89 -6.03
C HIS A 181 8.00 -7.83 -4.98
N TYR A 182 6.68 -8.02 -5.01
CA TYR A 182 6.03 -9.02 -4.15
C TYR A 182 6.12 -10.45 -4.71
N GLY A 183 6.34 -10.62 -6.01
CA GLY A 183 6.39 -11.91 -6.69
C GLY A 183 7.79 -12.48 -6.95
N SER A 184 8.85 -11.67 -6.83
CA SER A 184 10.24 -12.06 -7.13
C SER A 184 11.26 -11.43 -6.16
N ASP A 185 12.53 -11.83 -6.28
CA ASP A 185 13.67 -11.22 -5.56
C ASP A 185 13.75 -9.69 -5.71
N ALA A 186 14.53 -9.05 -4.84
CA ALA A 186 14.66 -7.59 -4.76
C ALA A 186 14.92 -6.93 -6.13
N VAL A 187 14.10 -5.93 -6.47
CA VAL A 187 14.23 -5.18 -7.73
C VAL A 187 15.55 -4.41 -7.73
N SER A 188 16.43 -4.65 -8.71
CA SER A 188 17.73 -3.97 -8.80
C SER A 188 17.57 -2.47 -9.11
N ASP A 189 18.56 -1.66 -8.70
CA ASP A 189 18.55 -0.21 -9.02
C ASP A 189 18.60 0.02 -10.54
N TYR A 190 19.39 -0.77 -11.27
CA TYR A 190 19.47 -0.67 -12.74
C TYR A 190 18.12 -0.88 -13.43
N TYR A 191 17.37 -1.92 -13.03
CA TYR A 191 16.04 -2.19 -13.61
C TYR A 191 15.05 -1.09 -13.27
N LEU A 192 15.08 -0.58 -12.04
CA LEU A 192 14.23 0.53 -11.61
C LEU A 192 14.54 1.81 -12.40
N GLU A 193 15.81 2.15 -12.60
CA GLU A 193 16.21 3.31 -13.40
C GLU A 193 15.76 3.16 -14.87
N HIS A 194 15.93 1.97 -15.46
CA HIS A 194 15.49 1.69 -16.82
C HIS A 194 13.96 1.85 -17.00
N GLU A 195 13.17 1.27 -16.10
CA GLU A 195 11.70 1.34 -16.19
C GLU A 195 11.14 2.74 -15.97
N LEU A 196 11.80 3.54 -15.12
CA LEU A 196 11.37 4.90 -14.78
C LEU A 196 11.92 5.96 -15.76
N ASP A 197 12.95 5.65 -16.55
CA ASP A 197 13.50 6.56 -17.55
C ASP A 197 12.66 6.60 -18.84
N ARG A 198 11.36 6.87 -18.69
CA ARG A 198 10.44 7.04 -19.81
C ARG A 198 10.34 8.51 -20.22
N PRO A 199 10.18 8.84 -21.51
CA PRO A 199 10.02 10.23 -21.94
C PRO A 199 8.75 10.83 -21.31
N ARG A 200 8.84 12.12 -20.96
CA ARG A 200 7.69 12.85 -20.39
C ARG A 200 6.59 12.95 -21.44
N PRO A 201 5.35 12.56 -21.13
CA PRO A 201 4.24 12.67 -22.07
C PRO A 201 3.92 14.13 -22.39
N SER A 202 3.56 14.39 -23.64
CA SER A 202 3.18 15.71 -24.13
C SER A 202 1.95 15.61 -25.01
N ILE A 203 1.09 16.61 -24.94
CA ILE A 203 -0.09 16.75 -25.81
C ILE A 203 0.12 17.81 -26.90
N LYS A 204 1.33 18.39 -27.00
CA LYS A 204 1.62 19.49 -27.94
C LYS A 204 1.45 19.10 -29.40
N HIS A 205 1.65 17.82 -29.75
CA HIS A 205 1.43 17.33 -31.12
C HIS A 205 -0.04 17.48 -31.55
N LEU A 206 -0.99 17.40 -30.61
CA LEU A 206 -2.42 17.55 -30.89
C LEU A 206 -2.83 18.99 -31.22
N TYR A 207 -1.99 20.00 -30.91
CA TYR A 207 -2.38 21.41 -31.07
C TYR A 207 -2.53 21.81 -32.53
N ASN A 208 -1.82 21.11 -33.40
CA ASN A 208 -1.87 21.33 -34.84
C ASN A 208 -2.84 20.38 -35.55
N GLU A 209 -3.42 19.41 -34.85
CA GLU A 209 -4.38 18.47 -35.42
C GLU A 209 -5.79 19.07 -35.41
N PRO A 210 -6.40 19.39 -36.58
CA PRO A 210 -7.69 20.09 -36.62
C PRO A 210 -8.83 19.29 -35.96
N LYS A 211 -8.77 17.96 -36.06
CA LYS A 211 -9.77 17.05 -35.47
C LYS A 211 -9.67 17.02 -33.95
N ALA A 212 -8.46 16.99 -33.39
CA ALA A 212 -8.25 16.93 -31.94
C ALA A 212 -8.71 18.21 -31.23
N ARG A 213 -8.52 19.39 -31.86
CA ARG A 213 -8.78 20.71 -31.25
C ARG A 213 -10.16 20.85 -30.59
N ALA A 214 -11.20 20.26 -31.19
CA ALA A 214 -12.56 20.32 -30.65
C ALA A 214 -12.70 19.59 -29.30
N PHE A 215 -11.85 18.59 -29.05
CA PHE A 215 -11.96 17.69 -27.91
C PHE A 215 -10.94 17.96 -26.80
N ILE A 216 -9.84 18.68 -27.09
CA ILE A 216 -8.73 18.90 -26.14
C ILE A 216 -9.22 19.37 -24.76
N LYS A 217 -10.11 20.37 -24.71
CA LYS A 217 -10.63 20.89 -23.44
C LYS A 217 -11.39 19.83 -22.63
N ASN A 218 -12.15 18.97 -23.29
CA ASN A 218 -12.91 17.90 -22.64
C ASN A 218 -11.98 16.82 -22.08
N TYR A 219 -10.94 16.45 -22.83
CA TYR A 219 -9.92 15.53 -22.34
C TYR A 219 -9.13 16.11 -21.17
N LEU A 220 -8.77 17.40 -21.22
CA LEU A 220 -8.10 18.08 -20.10
C LEU A 220 -8.98 18.13 -18.85
N ALA A 221 -10.28 18.40 -19.00
CA ALA A 221 -11.24 18.32 -17.89
C ALA A 221 -11.27 16.92 -17.26
N LEU A 222 -11.26 15.88 -18.10
CA LEU A 222 -11.23 14.49 -17.65
C LEU A 222 -9.90 14.14 -16.95
N VAL A 223 -8.76 14.59 -17.49
CA VAL A 223 -7.45 14.45 -16.85
C VAL A 223 -7.44 15.06 -15.47
N ILE A 224 -7.93 16.31 -15.33
CA ILE A 224 -8.00 16.99 -14.03
C ILE A 224 -8.87 16.19 -13.06
N LYS A 225 -10.05 15.76 -13.48
CA LYS A 225 -10.98 14.96 -12.64
C LYS A 225 -10.35 13.63 -12.21
N GLN A 226 -9.64 12.95 -13.11
CA GLN A 226 -8.98 11.68 -12.82
C GLN A 226 -7.79 11.86 -11.86
N VAL A 227 -6.98 12.91 -12.03
CA VAL A 227 -5.88 13.21 -11.10
C VAL A 227 -6.42 13.57 -9.72
N LEU A 228 -7.51 14.35 -9.63
CA LEU A 228 -8.17 14.62 -8.35
C LEU A 228 -8.62 13.30 -7.68
N LEU A 229 -9.24 12.39 -8.42
CA LEU A 229 -9.64 11.07 -7.92
C LEU A 229 -8.44 10.28 -7.39
N ASN A 230 -7.37 10.19 -8.17
CA ASN A 230 -6.18 9.45 -7.77
C ASN A 230 -5.53 10.02 -6.51
N GLN A 231 -5.49 11.34 -6.39
CA GLN A 231 -4.88 12.03 -5.25
C GLN A 231 -5.75 11.91 -3.98
N LEU A 232 -7.07 11.96 -4.11
CA LEU A 232 -7.98 11.69 -3.00
C LEU A 232 -7.85 10.24 -2.53
N GLU A 233 -7.87 9.28 -3.46
CA GLU A 233 -7.72 7.86 -3.13
C GLU A 233 -6.36 7.56 -2.49
N GLU A 234 -5.25 8.14 -2.96
CA GLU A 234 -3.93 7.90 -2.38
C GLU A 234 -3.83 8.45 -0.94
N LYS A 235 -4.45 9.61 -0.66
CA LYS A 235 -4.53 10.16 0.69
C LYS A 235 -5.38 9.29 1.61
N ILE A 236 -6.50 8.78 1.11
CA ILE A 236 -7.37 7.84 1.85
C ILE A 236 -6.59 6.57 2.16
N GLN A 237 -5.97 5.95 1.14
CA GLN A 237 -5.20 4.72 1.26
C GLN A 237 -4.01 4.88 2.21
N SER A 238 -3.34 6.02 2.21
CA SER A 238 -2.19 6.29 3.08
C SER A 238 -2.61 6.51 4.54
N ARG A 239 -3.81 7.08 4.77
CA ARG A 239 -4.27 7.48 6.10
C ARG A 239 -5.08 6.41 6.82
N TYR A 240 -5.87 5.65 6.08
CA TYR A 240 -6.80 4.65 6.62
C TYR A 240 -6.44 3.24 6.17
N ARG A 241 -5.16 2.99 5.87
CA ARG A 241 -4.68 1.72 5.29
C ARG A 241 -5.14 0.53 6.12
N PHE A 242 -4.99 0.64 7.44
CA PHE A 242 -5.35 -0.41 8.38
C PHE A 242 -6.84 -0.74 8.29
N GLU A 243 -7.72 0.27 8.41
CA GLU A 243 -9.17 0.08 8.35
C GLU A 243 -9.59 -0.52 7.00
N LEU A 244 -9.01 -0.04 5.90
CA LEU A 244 -9.29 -0.53 4.56
C LEU A 244 -8.85 -1.99 4.37
N GLU A 245 -7.70 -2.39 4.90
CA GLU A 245 -7.22 -3.77 4.84
C GLU A 245 -8.11 -4.71 5.66
N HIS A 246 -8.68 -4.26 6.78
CA HIS A 246 -9.60 -5.06 7.60
C HIS A 246 -11.02 -5.14 7.03
N MET A 247 -11.40 -4.20 6.16
CA MET A 247 -12.65 -4.28 5.41
C MET A 247 -12.55 -5.22 4.20
N ARG A 248 -11.34 -5.69 3.85
CA ARG A 248 -11.15 -6.61 2.74
C ARG A 248 -11.58 -8.02 3.14
N THR A 249 -12.48 -8.61 2.38
CA THR A 249 -12.96 -9.99 2.59
C THR A 249 -12.04 -11.06 2.00
N SER A 250 -11.29 -10.73 0.94
CA SER A 250 -10.39 -11.66 0.26
C SER A 250 -9.22 -10.96 -0.41
N GLU A 251 -8.06 -11.62 -0.44
CA GLU A 251 -6.88 -11.13 -1.15
C GLU A 251 -7.01 -11.16 -2.67
N ARG A 252 -7.98 -11.92 -3.19
CA ARG A 252 -8.25 -12.06 -4.63
C ARG A 252 -8.91 -10.82 -5.24
N TYR A 253 -9.50 -9.96 -4.42
CA TYR A 253 -10.22 -8.79 -4.91
C TYR A 253 -9.33 -7.55 -4.92
N PHE A 254 -9.68 -6.62 -5.80
CA PHE A 254 -8.91 -5.39 -6.00
C PHE A 254 -8.75 -4.62 -4.68
N LYS A 255 -7.50 -4.47 -4.23
CA LYS A 255 -7.15 -3.95 -2.89
C LYS A 255 -7.70 -2.53 -2.62
N ARG A 256 -7.85 -1.72 -3.67
CA ARG A 256 -8.25 -0.31 -3.57
C ARG A 256 -9.75 -0.08 -3.76
N SER A 257 -10.57 -1.13 -3.78
CA SER A 257 -12.01 -1.00 -4.05
C SER A 257 -12.73 -0.06 -3.06
N VAL A 258 -12.46 -0.21 -1.76
CA VAL A 258 -13.10 0.61 -0.71
C VAL A 258 -12.58 2.05 -0.74
N SER A 259 -11.26 2.25 -0.85
CA SER A 259 -10.68 3.59 -0.95
C SER A 259 -11.14 4.33 -2.20
N MET A 260 -11.28 3.62 -3.32
CA MET A 260 -11.81 4.16 -4.56
C MET A 260 -13.27 4.58 -4.44
N LEU A 261 -14.12 3.72 -3.86
CA LEU A 261 -15.53 4.08 -3.60
C LEU A 261 -15.63 5.34 -2.73
N MET A 262 -14.82 5.45 -1.68
CA MET A 262 -14.76 6.65 -0.86
C MET A 262 -14.37 7.89 -1.67
N ALA A 263 -13.32 7.80 -2.49
CA ALA A 263 -12.85 8.90 -3.31
C ALA A 263 -13.90 9.35 -4.33
N LEU A 264 -14.60 8.41 -4.97
CA LEU A 264 -15.72 8.69 -5.88
C LEU A 264 -16.88 9.38 -5.15
N GLN A 265 -17.27 8.89 -3.97
CA GLN A 265 -18.29 9.54 -3.15
C GLN A 265 -17.90 10.97 -2.75
N MET A 266 -16.62 11.21 -2.42
CA MET A 266 -16.11 12.54 -2.09
C MET A 266 -16.14 13.48 -3.29
N ILE A 267 -15.79 13.01 -4.50
CA ILE A 267 -15.92 13.81 -5.73
C ILE A 267 -17.38 14.15 -5.99
N ASN A 268 -18.28 13.17 -5.90
CA ASN A 268 -19.70 13.39 -6.17
C ASN A 268 -20.35 14.33 -5.15
N ALA A 269 -19.98 14.23 -3.88
CA ALA A 269 -20.46 15.13 -2.83
C ALA A 269 -19.96 16.57 -3.00
N ASN A 270 -18.83 16.76 -3.69
CA ASN A 270 -18.20 18.06 -3.93
C ASN A 270 -18.19 18.44 -5.42
N SER A 271 -19.17 17.95 -6.21
CA SER A 271 -19.18 18.11 -7.66
C SER A 271 -19.06 19.58 -8.10
N SER A 272 -19.80 20.50 -7.45
CA SER A 272 -19.73 21.93 -7.75
C SER A 272 -18.34 22.52 -7.54
N ALA A 273 -17.61 22.09 -6.50
CA ALA A 273 -16.24 22.55 -6.25
C ALA A 273 -15.26 21.97 -7.29
N VAL A 274 -15.44 20.70 -7.66
CA VAL A 274 -14.64 20.05 -8.71
C VAL A 274 -14.84 20.74 -10.05
N ASP A 275 -16.08 21.06 -10.42
CA ASP A 275 -16.39 21.75 -11.68
C ASP A 275 -15.80 23.16 -11.71
N LEU A 276 -15.81 23.88 -10.57
CA LEU A 276 -15.17 25.19 -10.44
C LEU A 276 -13.64 25.09 -10.61
N ILE A 277 -12.99 24.09 -10.00
CA ILE A 277 -11.55 23.83 -10.15
C ILE A 277 -11.18 23.58 -11.62
N ILE A 278 -11.98 22.77 -12.32
CA ILE A 278 -11.78 22.45 -13.73
C ILE A 278 -11.94 23.71 -14.58
N LYS A 279 -13.04 24.45 -14.37
CA LYS A 279 -13.33 25.68 -15.11
C LYS A 279 -12.21 26.70 -14.96
N GLU A 280 -11.79 26.99 -13.72
CA GLU A 280 -10.71 27.94 -13.43
C GLU A 280 -9.39 27.51 -14.08
N CYS A 281 -9.08 26.21 -14.08
CA CYS A 281 -7.91 25.68 -14.76
C CYS A 281 -7.94 25.97 -16.27
N LEU A 282 -9.03 25.62 -16.93
CA LEU A 282 -9.16 25.75 -18.39
C LEU A 282 -9.24 27.21 -18.85
N GLU A 283 -9.70 28.13 -17.99
CA GLU A 283 -9.73 29.57 -18.25
C GLU A 283 -8.36 30.23 -18.06
N THR A 284 -7.62 29.84 -17.02
CA THR A 284 -6.33 30.44 -16.68
C THR A 284 -5.14 29.82 -17.41
N MET A 285 -5.26 28.55 -17.80
CA MET A 285 -4.21 27.76 -18.46
C MET A 285 -4.66 27.32 -19.86
N PRO A 286 -4.59 28.20 -20.89
CA PRO A 286 -4.92 27.81 -22.25
C PRO A 286 -3.93 26.78 -22.81
N TYR A 287 -4.42 25.69 -23.40
CA TYR A 287 -3.58 24.59 -23.89
C TYR A 287 -2.51 25.00 -24.90
N GLY A 288 -2.68 26.10 -25.65
CA GLY A 288 -1.63 26.59 -26.54
C GLY A 288 -0.32 27.01 -25.83
N LYS A 289 -0.33 27.22 -24.52
CA LYS A 289 0.83 27.67 -23.71
C LYS A 289 1.32 26.64 -22.68
N TYR A 290 0.46 25.72 -22.29
CA TYR A 290 0.72 24.74 -21.23
C TYR A 290 0.71 23.33 -21.79
N ASP A 291 1.40 22.39 -21.16
CA ASP A 291 1.43 20.98 -21.56
C ASP A 291 0.71 20.10 -20.53
N LEU A 292 0.54 18.80 -20.81
CA LEU A 292 -0.17 17.85 -19.96
C LEU A 292 0.31 17.89 -18.50
N ILE A 293 1.62 17.94 -18.29
CA ILE A 293 2.24 18.00 -16.97
C ILE A 293 1.72 19.18 -16.12
N ASP A 294 1.44 20.33 -16.75
CA ASP A 294 0.99 21.52 -16.04
C ASP A 294 -0.43 21.35 -15.48
N TYR A 295 -1.31 20.69 -16.24
CA TYR A 295 -2.66 20.34 -15.77
C TYR A 295 -2.63 19.31 -14.65
N VAL A 296 -1.72 18.33 -14.73
CA VAL A 296 -1.50 17.35 -13.65
C VAL A 296 -0.98 18.04 -12.39
N LYS A 297 0.01 18.94 -12.51
CA LYS A 297 0.52 19.77 -11.39
C LYS A 297 -0.60 20.60 -10.75
N TYR A 298 -1.44 21.24 -11.57
CA TYR A 298 -2.57 22.02 -11.10
C TYR A 298 -3.56 21.15 -10.31
N ALA A 299 -3.95 20.00 -10.84
CA ALA A 299 -4.88 19.08 -10.18
C ALA A 299 -4.31 18.51 -8.87
N ILE A 300 -3.02 18.15 -8.83
CA ILE A 300 -2.35 17.73 -7.59
C ILE A 300 -2.42 18.82 -6.54
N ARG A 301 -2.12 20.08 -6.91
CA ARG A 301 -2.22 21.22 -6.00
C ARG A 301 -3.66 21.41 -5.52
N ALA A 302 -4.64 21.40 -6.42
CA ALA A 302 -6.06 21.55 -6.09
C ALA A 302 -6.58 20.41 -5.19
N SER A 303 -6.07 19.19 -5.34
CA SER A 303 -6.44 18.07 -4.47
C SER A 303 -6.14 18.35 -2.98
N ARG A 304 -5.16 19.22 -2.69
CA ARG A 304 -4.76 19.55 -1.32
C ARG A 304 -5.79 20.45 -0.63
N SER A 305 -6.51 21.30 -1.36
CA SER A 305 -7.54 22.17 -0.78
C SER A 305 -8.88 21.46 -0.58
N ILE A 306 -9.22 20.47 -1.42
CA ILE A 306 -10.52 19.78 -1.32
C ILE A 306 -10.53 18.58 -0.37
N PHE A 307 -9.37 18.11 0.08
CA PHE A 307 -9.30 16.95 0.97
C PHE A 307 -9.49 17.35 2.44
N ASP A 308 -10.67 17.08 3.00
CA ASP A 308 -10.93 17.17 4.44
C ASP A 308 -10.90 15.78 5.09
N THR A 309 -10.07 15.64 6.13
CA THR A 309 -9.86 14.38 6.84
C THR A 309 -11.10 13.89 7.59
N ARG A 310 -11.90 14.81 8.13
CA ARG A 310 -13.15 14.51 8.85
C ARG A 310 -14.21 14.01 7.88
N VAL A 311 -14.29 14.61 6.70
CA VAL A 311 -15.17 14.15 5.62
C VAL A 311 -14.78 12.74 5.18
N ALA A 312 -13.49 12.50 4.94
CA ALA A 312 -13.00 11.17 4.59
C ALA A 312 -13.31 10.11 5.68
N GLN A 313 -13.13 10.46 6.97
CA GLN A 313 -13.51 9.58 8.09
C GLN A 313 -15.02 9.29 8.13
N ALA A 314 -15.85 10.29 7.85
CA ALA A 314 -17.30 10.13 7.81
C ALA A 314 -17.72 9.16 6.69
N HIS A 315 -17.12 9.27 5.49
CA HIS A 315 -17.34 8.30 4.41
C HIS A 315 -16.90 6.89 4.82
N LEU A 316 -15.72 6.73 5.42
CA LEU A 316 -15.24 5.43 5.89
C LEU A 316 -16.22 4.80 6.90
N ASN A 317 -16.64 5.57 7.90
CA ASN A 317 -17.58 5.12 8.91
C ASN A 317 -18.93 4.72 8.29
N ARG A 318 -19.42 5.50 7.32
CA ARG A 318 -20.66 5.19 6.59
C ARG A 318 -20.55 3.91 5.79
N ILE A 319 -19.44 3.71 5.06
CA ILE A 319 -19.26 2.45 4.31
C ILE A 319 -19.19 1.29 5.30
N ARG A 320 -18.38 1.41 6.35
CA ARG A 320 -18.23 0.37 7.38
C ARG A 320 -19.56 -0.01 8.04
N SER A 321 -20.41 0.96 8.39
CA SER A 321 -21.71 0.68 9.02
C SER A 321 -22.72 0.00 8.10
N ASN A 322 -22.52 0.10 6.78
CA ASN A 322 -23.38 -0.50 5.76
C ASN A 322 -22.69 -1.66 5.02
N PHE A 323 -21.51 -2.08 5.49
CA PHE A 323 -20.70 -3.07 4.80
C PHE A 323 -21.30 -4.46 5.05
N GLN A 324 -21.82 -5.08 3.98
CA GLN A 324 -22.39 -6.43 4.02
C GLN A 324 -21.57 -7.34 3.10
N PRO A 325 -20.61 -8.11 3.65
CA PRO A 325 -19.82 -9.01 2.83
C PRO A 325 -20.68 -10.18 2.35
N GLY A 326 -20.74 -10.39 1.04
CA GLY A 326 -21.38 -11.55 0.40
C GLY A 326 -20.38 -12.62 -0.02
N LEU A 327 -20.88 -13.82 -0.32
CA LEU A 327 -20.07 -14.93 -0.87
C LEU A 327 -19.66 -14.69 -2.34
N LEU A 328 -20.48 -13.95 -3.09
CA LEU A 328 -20.24 -13.64 -4.49
C LEU A 328 -19.66 -12.23 -4.61
N PRO A 329 -18.54 -12.04 -5.33
CA PRO A 329 -18.04 -10.72 -5.63
C PRO A 329 -18.98 -10.01 -6.60
N LEU A 330 -19.28 -8.74 -6.31
CA LEU A 330 -19.93 -7.84 -7.24
C LEU A 330 -18.86 -7.07 -8.02
N GLY A 331 -18.87 -7.18 -9.34
CA GLY A 331 -18.15 -6.28 -10.23
C GLY A 331 -19.01 -5.05 -10.54
N ALA A 332 -18.37 -3.88 -10.65
CA ALA A 332 -19.01 -2.66 -11.12
C ALA A 332 -18.12 -2.02 -12.16
N GLU A 333 -18.70 -1.63 -13.28
CA GLU A 333 -18.02 -0.96 -14.38
C GLU A 333 -18.57 0.46 -14.54
N LEU A 334 -17.71 1.38 -14.97
CA LEU A 334 -18.07 2.77 -15.24
C LEU A 334 -17.91 3.04 -16.72
N GLU A 335 -19.01 3.29 -17.41
CA GLU A 335 -18.99 3.72 -18.81
C GLU A 335 -18.90 5.25 -18.86
N LEU A 336 -17.85 5.76 -19.51
CA LEU A 336 -17.63 7.21 -19.69
C LEU A 336 -18.14 7.72 -21.05
N SER A 337 -18.47 6.81 -21.95
CA SER A 337 -19.05 7.12 -23.26
C SER A 337 -20.58 7.12 -23.16
N ASN A 338 -21.22 8.07 -23.85
CA ASN A 338 -22.68 8.10 -23.96
C ASN A 338 -23.20 7.32 -25.19
N LEU A 339 -22.32 6.57 -25.86
CA LEU A 339 -22.70 5.80 -27.05
C LEU A 339 -23.41 4.48 -26.69
N GLY A 340 -23.06 3.84 -25.56
CA GLY A 340 -23.66 2.57 -25.13
C GLY A 340 -23.57 1.53 -26.24
N SER A 341 -24.66 0.78 -26.46
CA SER A 341 -24.75 -0.24 -27.53
C SER A 341 -24.50 0.27 -28.95
N SER A 342 -24.44 1.59 -29.16
CA SER A 342 -24.18 2.19 -30.47
C SER A 342 -22.72 2.05 -30.92
N THR A 343 -21.82 1.58 -30.05
CA THR A 343 -20.40 1.27 -30.38
C THR A 343 -20.23 -0.13 -30.99
N VAL A 344 -21.21 -1.01 -30.84
CA VAL A 344 -21.15 -2.43 -31.27
C VAL A 344 -21.65 -2.58 -32.71
N GLU A 345 -20.95 -3.36 -33.53
CA GLU A 345 -21.44 -3.72 -34.87
C GLU A 345 -22.60 -4.73 -34.80
N PRO A 346 -23.63 -4.63 -35.67
CA PRO A 346 -23.76 -3.73 -36.82
C PRO A 346 -24.40 -2.37 -36.47
N GLN A 347 -24.74 -2.11 -35.20
CA GLN A 347 -25.44 -0.89 -34.79
C GLN A 347 -24.60 0.37 -35.00
N ARG A 348 -23.29 0.30 -34.83
CA ARG A 348 -22.35 1.39 -35.11
C ARG A 348 -22.44 1.83 -36.57
N SER A 349 -22.32 0.89 -37.52
CA SER A 349 -22.45 1.17 -38.95
C SER A 349 -23.85 1.67 -39.34
N ALA A 350 -24.89 1.14 -38.71
CA ALA A 350 -26.28 1.50 -39.00
C ALA A 350 -26.68 2.87 -38.45
N LYS A 351 -26.31 3.19 -37.21
CA LYS A 351 -26.73 4.43 -36.52
C LYS A 351 -25.79 5.61 -36.79
N LYS A 352 -24.54 5.36 -37.22
CA LYS A 352 -23.50 6.38 -37.44
C LYS A 352 -23.42 7.43 -36.31
N ARG A 353 -23.68 6.99 -35.08
CA ARG A 353 -23.73 7.88 -33.91
C ARG A 353 -22.31 8.26 -33.54
N ILE A 354 -22.04 9.56 -33.47
CA ILE A 354 -20.74 10.12 -33.11
C ILE A 354 -20.80 10.56 -31.66
N ASP A 355 -19.72 10.36 -30.91
CA ASP A 355 -19.55 10.95 -29.59
C ASP A 355 -19.04 12.39 -29.73
N PRO A 356 -19.88 13.41 -29.46
CA PRO A 356 -19.50 14.79 -29.66
C PRO A 356 -18.52 15.31 -28.59
N ILE A 357 -18.29 14.56 -27.51
CA ILE A 357 -17.48 15.00 -26.37
C ILE A 357 -16.05 14.46 -26.47
N TYR A 358 -15.88 13.18 -26.81
CA TYR A 358 -14.56 12.54 -26.81
C TYR A 358 -14.16 11.87 -28.13
N ASP A 359 -14.97 11.92 -29.18
CA ASP A 359 -14.73 11.22 -30.46
C ASP A 359 -14.47 9.72 -30.26
N GLY A 360 -15.29 9.07 -29.44
CA GLY A 360 -15.16 7.66 -29.13
C GLY A 360 -13.86 7.33 -28.39
N PHE A 361 -13.39 8.25 -27.55
CA PHE A 361 -12.13 8.14 -26.80
C PHE A 361 -10.87 7.98 -27.68
N ARG A 362 -10.89 8.43 -28.93
CA ARG A 362 -9.75 8.33 -29.86
C ARG A 362 -8.40 8.79 -29.30
N TYR A 363 -8.39 9.85 -28.49
CA TYR A 363 -7.16 10.47 -27.95
C TYR A 363 -6.83 10.01 -26.52
N PHE A 364 -7.45 8.92 -26.04
CA PHE A 364 -7.28 8.41 -24.67
C PHE A 364 -5.81 8.23 -24.25
N HIS A 365 -5.00 7.62 -25.12
CA HIS A 365 -3.59 7.38 -24.87
C HIS A 365 -2.74 8.65 -24.96
N ASP A 366 -3.10 9.60 -25.84
CA ASP A 366 -2.38 10.87 -25.96
C ASP A 366 -2.46 11.70 -24.67
N PHE A 367 -3.63 11.67 -24.01
CA PHE A 367 -3.84 12.32 -22.70
C PHE A 367 -3.42 11.45 -21.51
N ARG A 368 -2.78 10.30 -21.77
CA ARG A 368 -2.31 9.35 -20.76
C ARG A 368 -3.41 8.86 -19.83
N LEU A 369 -4.64 8.78 -20.31
CA LEU A 369 -5.76 8.29 -19.51
C LEU A 369 -5.64 6.79 -19.21
N ASP A 370 -4.92 6.02 -20.03
CA ASP A 370 -4.53 4.63 -19.75
C ASP A 370 -3.72 4.51 -18.44
N VAL A 371 -2.84 5.48 -18.20
CA VAL A 371 -2.06 5.55 -16.97
C VAL A 371 -2.86 6.22 -15.86
N LEU A 372 -3.50 7.36 -16.11
CA LEU A 372 -4.20 8.09 -15.05
C LEU A 372 -5.43 7.33 -14.53
N SER A 373 -6.08 6.49 -15.34
CA SER A 373 -7.25 5.71 -14.93
C SER A 373 -6.93 4.32 -14.37
N TRP A 374 -5.65 4.00 -14.14
CA TRP A 374 -5.21 2.66 -13.72
C TRP A 374 -5.91 2.12 -12.47
N LYS A 375 -6.27 3.01 -11.53
CA LYS A 375 -6.95 2.63 -10.28
C LYS A 375 -8.40 2.22 -10.49
N LEU A 376 -9.02 2.66 -11.60
CA LEU A 376 -10.32 2.21 -12.08
C LEU A 376 -10.18 1.06 -13.10
N GLY A 377 -8.96 0.74 -13.52
CA GLY A 377 -8.70 -0.22 -14.59
C GLY A 377 -9.17 0.27 -15.96
N GLY A 378 -9.11 1.57 -16.24
CA GLY A 378 -9.67 2.12 -17.49
C GLY A 378 -8.98 1.60 -18.75
N TYR A 379 -9.79 1.25 -19.75
CA TYR A 379 -9.39 0.82 -21.09
C TYR A 379 -10.43 1.29 -22.11
N ILE A 380 -10.09 1.24 -23.40
CA ILE A 380 -11.07 1.40 -24.49
C ILE A 380 -11.59 0.01 -24.84
N ASP A 381 -12.90 -0.19 -24.70
CA ASP A 381 -13.58 -1.36 -25.26
C ASP A 381 -14.09 -1.00 -26.66
N ASP A 382 -13.48 -1.58 -27.68
CA ASP A 382 -13.92 -1.41 -29.07
C ASP A 382 -14.96 -2.47 -29.49
N HIS A 383 -15.33 -3.37 -28.56
CA HIS A 383 -16.23 -4.51 -28.76
C HIS A 383 -15.95 -5.31 -30.03
N SER A 384 -14.70 -5.31 -30.50
CA SER A 384 -14.31 -5.96 -31.75
C SER A 384 -14.21 -7.48 -31.63
N GLY A 385 -14.23 -8.03 -30.41
CA GLY A 385 -14.29 -9.47 -30.13
C GLY A 385 -13.29 -10.31 -30.91
N SER A 386 -12.13 -9.74 -31.26
CA SER A 386 -11.10 -10.34 -32.12
C SER A 386 -9.90 -10.82 -31.32
#